data_AF-A0A8T4QR68-F1
#
_entry.id   AF-A0A8T4QR68-F1
#
_cell.length_a   1.000
_cell.length_b   1.000
_cell.length_c   1.000
_cell.angle_alpha   90.00
_cell.angle_beta   90.00
_cell.angle_gamma   90.00
#
_symmetry.space_group_name_H-M   'P 1'
#
loop_
_entity.id
_entity.type
_entity.pdbx_description
1 polymer ?
#
loop_
_entity_poly.entity_id
_entity_poly.type
_entity_poly.pdbx_seq_one_letter_code
_entity_poly.pdbx_strand_id
1 'polypeptide(L)'
;MNKNLPLELQKLHHENTSLREDCNICQESTMGVGSTAKYNSVIVCKIGSTENGWFATLSPKTGGNPEEDFTIQLMTQLHFTHFSQLSLNSELAKNYGIILANACSAMTTIMLENPQFKALSETRETGISLATYGKCTTWKEKKEHLHLKLFPFRGLLGQPSTVDSSFERKEIERDEKGEFVRMMPIRKKILPSERFEYLSRKLIELMNHE
;
A
#
# COMPACT_ATOMS: atom_id res chain seq x y z
N MET A 1 18.79 0.91 -22.98
CA MET A 1 18.30 -0.40 -22.49
C MET A 1 19.39 -1.45 -22.62
N ASN A 2 19.57 -2.28 -21.60
CA ASN A 2 20.54 -3.37 -21.61
C ASN A 2 20.05 -4.46 -22.59
N LYS A 3 20.74 -4.67 -23.72
CA LYS A 3 20.37 -5.66 -24.75
C LYS A 3 20.48 -7.12 -24.26
N ASN A 4 20.95 -7.33 -23.03
CA ASN A 4 21.16 -8.63 -22.42
C ASN A 4 20.00 -9.08 -21.50
N LEU A 5 18.88 -8.35 -21.45
CA LEU A 5 17.73 -8.80 -20.65
C LEU A 5 17.04 -10.01 -21.32
N PRO A 6 16.54 -10.99 -20.56
CA PRO A 6 15.71 -12.07 -21.11
C PRO A 6 14.53 -11.51 -21.91
N LEU A 7 14.17 -12.19 -23.01
CA LEU A 7 13.11 -11.75 -23.93
C LEU A 7 11.78 -11.43 -23.22
N GLU A 8 11.37 -12.26 -22.26
CA GLU A 8 10.12 -12.06 -21.51
C GLU A 8 10.15 -10.79 -20.64
N LEU A 9 11.29 -10.46 -20.07
CA LEU A 9 11.47 -9.21 -19.33
C LEU A 9 11.42 -8.00 -20.26
N GLN A 10 11.98 -8.13 -21.47
CA GLN A 10 11.84 -7.09 -22.49
C GLN A 10 10.37 -6.89 -22.87
N LYS A 11 9.59 -7.95 -23.07
CA LYS A 11 8.14 -7.83 -23.36
C LYS A 11 7.40 -7.08 -22.26
N LEU A 12 7.67 -7.40 -21.00
CA LEU A 12 7.08 -6.70 -19.85
C LEU A 12 7.50 -5.21 -19.83
N HIS A 13 8.73 -4.90 -20.20
CA HIS A 13 9.23 -3.53 -20.27
C HIS A 13 8.65 -2.71 -21.43
N HIS A 14 8.13 -3.35 -22.46
CA HIS A 14 7.46 -2.69 -23.59
C HIS A 14 5.93 -2.68 -23.46
N GLU A 15 5.39 -3.13 -22.33
CA GLU A 15 3.96 -3.03 -22.07
C GLU A 15 3.51 -1.56 -22.06
N ASN A 16 2.30 -1.31 -22.56
CA ASN A 16 1.68 0.01 -22.48
C ASN A 16 1.35 0.38 -21.03
N THR A 17 2.06 1.40 -20.51
CA THR A 17 1.89 1.97 -19.17
C THR A 17 1.08 3.26 -19.15
N SER A 18 0.52 3.70 -20.28
CA SER A 18 -0.37 4.85 -20.32
C SER A 18 -1.60 4.65 -19.42
N LEU A 19 -2.17 5.78 -18.98
CA LEU A 19 -3.39 5.78 -18.19
C LEU A 19 -4.51 5.00 -18.90
N ARG A 20 -5.31 4.27 -18.11
CA ARG A 20 -6.45 3.51 -18.61
C ARG A 20 -7.74 4.08 -18.02
N GLU A 21 -8.73 4.33 -18.87
CA GLU A 21 -10.02 4.92 -18.45
C GLU A 21 -10.81 4.02 -17.51
N ASP A 22 -10.67 2.70 -17.64
CA ASP A 22 -11.34 1.68 -16.84
C ASP A 22 -10.63 1.38 -15.50
N CYS A 23 -9.49 2.03 -15.24
CA CYS A 23 -8.73 1.83 -14.01
C CYS A 23 -9.00 2.97 -13.01
N ASN A 24 -9.67 2.63 -11.89
CA ASN A 24 -9.91 3.58 -10.80
C ASN A 24 -8.62 4.24 -10.29
N ILE A 25 -7.50 3.52 -10.27
CA ILE A 25 -6.20 4.03 -9.81
C ILE A 25 -5.63 5.05 -10.82
N CYS A 26 -5.80 4.83 -12.13
CA CYS A 26 -5.45 5.83 -13.13
C CYS A 26 -6.30 7.10 -13.03
N GLN A 27 -7.58 6.96 -12.66
CA GLN A 27 -8.43 8.13 -12.41
C GLN A 27 -7.97 8.89 -11.17
N GLU A 28 -7.63 8.18 -10.08
CA GLU A 28 -7.05 8.79 -8.87
C GLU A 28 -5.74 9.52 -9.16
N SER A 29 -4.91 8.97 -10.05
CA SER A 29 -3.61 9.56 -10.38
C SER A 29 -3.70 10.92 -11.07
N THR A 30 -4.84 11.30 -11.64
CA THR A 30 -5.06 12.64 -12.23
C THR A 30 -5.65 13.65 -11.25
N MET A 31 -6.07 13.22 -10.05
CA MET A 31 -6.72 14.10 -9.05
C MET A 31 -5.72 14.90 -8.22
N GLY A 32 -6.09 16.08 -7.72
CA GLY A 32 -5.21 16.88 -6.85
C GLY A 32 -5.06 16.28 -5.43
N VAL A 33 -3.98 16.62 -4.73
CA VAL A 33 -3.86 16.33 -3.29
C VAL A 33 -5.03 16.96 -2.53
N GLY A 34 -5.60 16.24 -1.57
CA GLY A 34 -6.83 16.60 -0.85
C GLY A 34 -8.13 16.15 -1.54
N SER A 35 -8.08 15.71 -2.79
CA SER A 35 -9.28 15.24 -3.49
C SER A 35 -9.74 13.88 -2.96
N THR A 36 -11.07 13.70 -2.89
CA THR A 36 -11.71 12.42 -2.53
C THR A 36 -12.10 11.66 -3.79
N ALA A 37 -11.58 10.44 -3.94
CA ALA A 37 -11.86 9.56 -5.06
C ALA A 37 -13.17 8.79 -4.89
N LYS A 38 -13.59 8.07 -5.94
CA LYS A 38 -14.86 7.30 -5.98
C LYS A 38 -14.98 6.24 -4.87
N TYR A 39 -13.86 5.69 -4.40
CA TYR A 39 -13.85 4.72 -3.29
C TYR A 39 -13.86 5.40 -1.91
N ASN A 40 -14.04 6.72 -1.83
CA ASN A 40 -13.85 7.56 -0.64
C ASN A 40 -12.41 7.55 -0.11
N SER A 41 -11.42 7.20 -0.93
CA SER A 41 -10.00 7.42 -0.62
C SER A 41 -9.64 8.90 -0.83
N VAL A 42 -8.72 9.43 -0.03
CA VAL A 42 -8.21 10.81 -0.18
C VAL A 42 -6.79 10.77 -0.69
N ILE A 43 -6.46 11.55 -1.72
CA ILE A 43 -5.08 11.73 -2.19
C ILE A 43 -4.32 12.55 -1.15
N VAL A 44 -3.29 11.99 -0.51
CA VAL A 44 -2.56 12.66 0.59
C VAL A 44 -1.19 13.19 0.17
N CYS A 45 -0.60 12.64 -0.89
CA CYS A 45 0.71 13.09 -1.38
C CYS A 45 0.86 12.76 -2.87
N LYS A 46 1.62 13.60 -3.58
CA LYS A 46 2.09 13.38 -4.95
C LYS A 46 3.52 13.87 -5.06
N ILE A 47 4.38 13.07 -5.70
CA ILE A 47 5.76 13.47 -6.01
C ILE A 47 6.09 13.13 -7.46
N GLY A 48 7.07 13.83 -8.02
CA GLY A 48 7.54 13.65 -9.40
C GLY A 48 6.59 14.19 -10.48
N SER A 49 7.02 14.08 -11.74
CA SER A 49 6.21 14.32 -12.94
C SER A 49 5.30 13.13 -13.22
N THR A 50 4.46 13.21 -14.25
CA THR A 50 3.61 12.07 -14.63
C THR A 50 4.44 10.83 -15.00
N GLU A 51 5.59 10.97 -15.67
CA GLU A 51 6.37 9.80 -16.11
C GLU A 51 7.16 9.10 -15.00
N ASN A 52 7.55 9.82 -13.95
CA ASN A 52 8.33 9.29 -12.82
C ASN A 52 7.61 9.40 -11.47
N GLY A 53 6.33 9.72 -11.51
CA GLY A 53 5.58 10.14 -10.35
C GLY A 53 4.96 9.00 -9.57
N TRP A 54 4.84 9.25 -8.28
CA TRP A 54 4.09 8.43 -7.34
C TRP A 54 3.06 9.28 -6.62
N PHE A 55 2.04 8.62 -6.11
CA PHE A 55 1.06 9.24 -5.24
C PHE A 55 0.63 8.29 -4.14
N ALA A 56 0.16 8.87 -3.04
CA ALA A 56 -0.32 8.16 -1.87
C ALA A 56 -1.78 8.49 -1.63
N THR A 57 -2.57 7.49 -1.24
CA THR A 57 -3.98 7.66 -0.86
C THR A 57 -4.28 7.05 0.49
N LEU A 58 -5.06 7.75 1.31
CA LEU A 58 -5.63 7.20 2.53
C LEU A 58 -6.88 6.39 2.18
N SER A 59 -6.90 5.12 2.56
CA SER A 59 -8.09 4.26 2.44
C SER A 59 -9.11 4.62 3.53
N PRO A 60 -10.42 4.68 3.22
CA PRO A 60 -11.47 4.90 4.22
C PRO A 60 -11.73 3.68 5.10
N LYS A 61 -11.01 2.59 4.85
CA LYS A 61 -11.13 1.34 5.61
C LYS A 61 -9.77 0.80 6.01
N THR A 62 -9.70 0.19 7.17
CA THR A 62 -8.53 -0.53 7.71
C THR A 62 -8.86 -1.99 8.00
N GLY A 63 -7.85 -2.87 7.98
CA GLY A 63 -8.00 -4.25 8.45
C GLY A 63 -7.93 -4.42 9.96
N GLY A 64 -7.45 -3.39 10.68
CA GLY A 64 -7.17 -3.43 12.12
C GLY A 64 -8.26 -2.79 12.99
N ASN A 65 -7.85 -2.10 14.06
CA ASN A 65 -8.74 -1.31 14.90
C ASN A 65 -9.00 0.06 14.23
N PRO A 66 -10.24 0.41 13.83
CA PRO A 66 -10.50 1.68 13.14
C PRO A 66 -10.26 2.92 14.01
N GLU A 67 -10.17 2.79 15.33
CA GLU A 67 -9.84 3.89 16.25
C GLU A 67 -8.34 4.17 16.34
N GLU A 68 -7.48 3.30 15.81
CA GLU A 68 -6.03 3.38 16.00
C GLU A 68 -5.26 3.18 14.69
N ASP A 69 -5.75 2.28 13.85
CA ASP A 69 -5.10 1.84 12.62
C ASP A 69 -5.74 2.47 11.38
N PHE A 70 -4.95 2.56 10.32
CA PHE A 70 -5.36 3.09 9.03
C PHE A 70 -4.49 2.49 7.93
N THR A 71 -4.82 2.71 6.66
CA THR A 71 -4.08 2.14 5.54
C THR A 71 -3.81 3.19 4.49
N ILE A 72 -2.54 3.32 4.10
CA ILE A 72 -2.11 4.13 2.98
C ILE A 72 -1.85 3.21 1.79
N GLN A 73 -2.24 3.65 0.60
CA GLN A 73 -1.87 2.99 -0.65
C GLN A 73 -0.90 3.87 -1.42
N LEU A 74 0.17 3.29 -1.95
CA LEU A 74 1.16 3.96 -2.79
C LEU A 74 1.04 3.41 -4.21
N MET A 75 0.90 4.30 -5.19
CA MET A 75 0.71 3.92 -6.59
C MET A 75 1.58 4.80 -7.50
N THR A 76 2.01 4.23 -8.62
CA THR A 76 2.62 5.01 -9.71
C THR A 76 1.57 5.87 -10.38
N GLN A 77 1.91 7.05 -10.89
CA GLN A 77 0.94 7.88 -11.61
C GLN A 77 0.50 7.23 -12.94
N LEU A 78 1.43 6.63 -13.67
CA LEU A 78 1.16 5.80 -14.85
C LEU A 78 0.77 4.36 -14.49
N HIS A 79 0.13 3.65 -15.42
CA HIS A 79 -0.38 2.29 -15.26
C HIS A 79 0.71 1.22 -15.40
N PHE A 80 1.66 1.22 -14.48
CA PHE A 80 2.59 0.09 -14.34
C PHE A 80 1.84 -1.11 -13.75
N THR A 81 2.25 -2.33 -14.10
CA THR A 81 1.64 -3.59 -13.62
C THR A 81 2.62 -4.40 -12.78
N HIS A 82 3.92 -4.08 -12.87
CA HIS A 82 4.98 -4.87 -12.25
C HIS A 82 6.17 -4.04 -11.76
N PHE A 83 6.73 -4.39 -10.61
CA PHE A 83 7.88 -3.69 -10.01
C PHE A 83 9.14 -3.67 -10.87
N SER A 84 9.37 -4.72 -11.67
CA SER A 84 10.53 -4.75 -12.56
C SER A 84 10.50 -3.62 -13.59
N GLN A 85 9.32 -3.13 -13.99
CA GLN A 85 9.20 -2.03 -14.93
C GLN A 85 9.73 -0.71 -14.34
N LEU A 86 9.81 -0.59 -13.01
CA LEU A 86 10.39 0.60 -12.36
C LEU A 86 11.87 0.78 -12.71
N SER A 87 12.60 -0.30 -13.03
CA SER A 87 14.01 -0.20 -13.41
C SER A 87 14.25 0.50 -14.75
N LEU A 88 13.18 0.79 -15.50
CA LEU A 88 13.26 1.52 -16.77
C LEU A 88 13.54 3.01 -16.57
N ASN A 89 13.25 3.54 -15.38
CA ASN A 89 13.44 4.94 -15.04
C ASN A 89 13.98 5.05 -13.61
N SER A 90 15.24 5.44 -13.47
CA SER A 90 15.90 5.56 -12.17
C SER A 90 15.20 6.56 -11.25
N GLU A 91 14.62 7.63 -11.79
CA GLU A 91 13.90 8.62 -10.98
C GLU A 91 12.56 8.06 -10.48
N LEU A 92 11.87 7.25 -11.30
CA LEU A 92 10.65 6.55 -10.87
C LEU A 92 10.94 5.58 -9.71
N ALA A 93 12.04 4.82 -9.80
CA ALA A 93 12.48 3.91 -8.75
C ALA A 93 12.96 4.65 -7.48
N LYS A 94 13.63 5.79 -7.64
CA LYS A 94 14.02 6.67 -6.53
C LYS A 94 12.79 7.26 -5.83
N ASN A 95 11.83 7.77 -6.59
CA ASN A 95 10.58 8.32 -6.05
C ASN A 95 9.78 7.27 -5.27
N TYR A 96 9.78 6.00 -5.71
CA TYR A 96 9.21 4.90 -4.91
C TYR A 96 9.81 4.83 -3.51
N GLY A 97 11.15 4.88 -3.39
CA GLY A 97 11.83 4.85 -2.10
C GLY A 97 11.50 6.07 -1.22
N ILE A 98 11.48 7.26 -1.83
CA ILE A 98 11.17 8.51 -1.13
C ILE A 98 9.73 8.50 -0.60
N ILE A 99 8.73 8.22 -1.44
CA ILE A 99 7.34 8.25 -0.99
C ILE A 99 7.04 7.17 0.05
N LEU A 100 7.68 6.00 -0.07
CA LEU A 100 7.57 4.94 0.93
C LEU A 100 8.14 5.39 2.28
N ALA A 101 9.34 5.97 2.29
CA ALA A 101 9.96 6.47 3.51
C ALA A 101 9.12 7.57 4.16
N ASN A 102 8.61 8.52 3.38
CA ASN A 102 7.74 9.59 3.85
C ASN A 102 6.43 9.04 4.43
N ALA A 103 5.82 8.05 3.77
CA ALA A 103 4.60 7.41 4.27
C ALA A 103 4.86 6.67 5.60
N CYS A 104 5.96 5.91 5.70
CA CYS A 104 6.34 5.24 6.95
C CYS A 104 6.60 6.22 8.09
N SER A 105 7.30 7.32 7.81
CA SER A 105 7.56 8.39 8.78
C SER A 105 6.26 9.03 9.25
N ALA A 106 5.39 9.46 8.31
CA ALA A 106 4.11 10.07 8.63
C ALA A 106 3.19 9.14 9.44
N MET A 107 3.12 7.86 9.06
CA MET A 107 2.35 6.87 9.80
C MET A 107 2.89 6.67 11.22
N THR A 108 4.21 6.58 11.37
CA THR A 108 4.87 6.45 12.68
C THR A 108 4.56 7.65 13.56
N THR A 109 4.68 8.87 13.02
CA THR A 109 4.35 10.11 13.74
C THR A 109 2.92 10.11 14.26
N ILE A 110 1.94 9.79 13.39
CA ILE A 110 0.53 9.72 13.80
C ILE A 110 0.31 8.61 14.84
N MET A 111 0.94 7.46 14.69
CA MET A 111 0.81 6.37 15.66
C MET A 111 1.36 6.78 17.03
N LEU A 112 2.44 7.56 17.10
CA LEU A 112 3.00 8.06 18.37
C LEU A 112 2.08 9.01 19.13
N GLU A 113 1.00 9.52 18.51
CA GLU A 113 -0.01 10.31 19.22
C GLU A 113 -0.80 9.46 20.23
N ASN A 114 -0.85 8.13 20.04
CA ASN A 114 -1.38 7.22 21.05
C ASN A 114 -0.28 6.95 22.10
N PRO A 115 -0.48 7.32 23.38
CA PRO A 115 0.55 7.18 24.42
C PRO A 115 0.94 5.73 24.73
N GLN A 116 0.16 4.75 24.28
CA GLN A 116 0.52 3.34 24.41
C GLN A 116 1.65 2.93 23.45
N PHE A 117 1.80 3.64 22.32
CA PHE A 117 2.77 3.27 21.29
C PHE A 117 4.12 3.95 21.52
N LYS A 118 5.19 3.18 21.28
CA LYS A 118 6.58 3.62 21.40
C LYS A 118 7.32 3.30 20.10
N ALA A 119 8.15 4.24 19.65
CA ALA A 119 9.01 4.06 18.48
C ALA A 119 10.01 2.93 18.70
N LEU A 120 10.56 2.83 19.91
CA LEU A 120 11.41 1.74 20.37
C LEU A 120 10.69 1.04 21.53
N SER A 121 10.37 -0.24 21.35
CA SER A 121 9.69 -1.04 22.36
C SER A 121 10.30 -2.43 22.49
N GLU A 122 10.25 -2.96 23.70
CA GLU A 122 10.59 -4.35 24.02
C GLU A 122 9.46 -5.33 23.71
N THR A 123 8.22 -4.83 23.52
CA THR A 123 7.02 -5.66 23.29
C THR A 123 6.35 -5.33 21.97
N ARG A 124 5.72 -6.34 21.35
CA ARG A 124 5.03 -6.17 20.06
C ARG A 124 3.75 -5.35 20.19
N GLU A 125 3.16 -5.36 21.38
CA GLU A 125 1.89 -4.72 21.72
C GLU A 125 2.04 -3.21 21.78
N THR A 126 3.18 -2.72 22.27
CA THR A 126 3.46 -1.28 22.41
C THR A 126 4.41 -0.75 21.34
N GLY A 127 5.04 -1.63 20.56
CA GLY A 127 5.90 -1.25 19.44
C GLY A 127 5.10 -0.73 18.25
N ILE A 128 5.60 0.31 17.59
CA ILE A 128 5.15 0.68 16.24
C ILE A 128 5.65 -0.38 15.26
N SER A 129 4.71 -1.03 14.58
CA SER A 129 5.00 -1.99 13.53
C SER A 129 4.14 -1.69 12.31
N LEU A 130 4.77 -1.65 11.14
CA LEU A 130 4.14 -1.40 9.85
C LEU A 130 4.46 -2.57 8.92
N ALA A 131 3.47 -3.04 8.17
CA ALA A 131 3.66 -3.99 7.08
C ALA A 131 3.44 -3.31 5.74
N THR A 132 4.24 -3.74 4.76
CA THR A 132 4.05 -3.41 3.36
C THR A 132 3.53 -4.63 2.62
N TYR A 133 2.57 -4.42 1.73
CA TYR A 133 2.02 -5.47 0.89
C TYR A 133 1.81 -4.94 -0.53
N GLY A 134 2.68 -5.36 -1.44
CA GLY A 134 2.59 -5.03 -2.86
C GLY A 134 1.98 -6.18 -3.66
N LYS A 135 1.15 -5.85 -4.64
CA LYS A 135 0.69 -6.81 -5.65
C LYS A 135 1.21 -6.39 -7.01
N CYS A 136 1.85 -7.33 -7.70
CA CYS A 136 2.18 -7.21 -9.11
C CYS A 136 1.69 -8.47 -9.83
N THR A 137 0.99 -8.28 -10.94
CA THR A 137 0.36 -9.38 -11.68
C THR A 137 0.54 -9.15 -13.17
N THR A 138 0.94 -10.20 -13.88
CA THR A 138 1.21 -10.14 -15.33
C THR A 138 0.12 -10.84 -16.16
N TRP A 139 -0.88 -11.44 -15.50
CA TRP A 139 -1.95 -12.20 -16.16
C TRP A 139 -2.93 -11.26 -16.86
N LYS A 140 -3.24 -11.53 -18.13
CA LYS A 140 -4.02 -10.66 -19.02
C LYS A 140 -5.35 -10.17 -18.42
N GLU A 141 -6.05 -11.03 -17.68
CA GLU A 141 -7.36 -10.74 -17.08
C GLU A 141 -7.29 -9.96 -15.76
N LYS A 142 -6.10 -9.85 -15.15
CA LYS A 142 -5.87 -9.23 -13.85
C LYS A 142 -4.65 -8.32 -13.86
N LYS A 143 -4.38 -7.63 -14.96
CA LYS A 143 -3.31 -6.62 -15.03
C LYS A 143 -3.75 -5.40 -14.22
N GLU A 144 -3.55 -5.50 -12.91
CA GLU A 144 -3.88 -4.45 -11.97
C GLU A 144 -2.80 -3.38 -12.00
N HIS A 145 -3.21 -2.14 -11.79
CA HIS A 145 -2.29 -1.05 -11.57
C HIS A 145 -1.46 -1.35 -10.32
N LEU A 146 -0.13 -1.30 -10.47
CA LEU A 146 0.85 -1.52 -9.44
C LEU A 146 0.55 -0.63 -8.23
N HIS A 147 0.32 -1.29 -7.09
CA HIS A 147 0.07 -0.58 -5.85
C HIS A 147 0.66 -1.34 -4.66
N LEU A 148 1.03 -0.58 -3.64
CA LEU A 148 1.47 -1.07 -2.35
C LEU A 148 0.52 -0.59 -1.28
N LYS A 149 0.28 -1.43 -0.28
CA LYS A 149 -0.44 -1.07 0.93
C LYS A 149 0.53 -0.99 2.07
N LEU A 150 0.47 0.09 2.83
CA LEU A 150 1.17 0.29 4.09
C LEU A 150 0.11 0.38 5.19
N PHE A 151 0.24 -0.47 6.21
CA PHE A 151 -0.73 -0.56 7.31
C PHE A 151 -0.04 -1.00 8.60
N PRO A 152 -0.58 -0.64 9.78
CA PRO A 152 -0.09 -1.16 11.05
C PRO A 152 -0.16 -2.68 11.11
N PHE A 153 0.97 -3.31 11.46
CA PHE A 153 1.11 -4.76 11.57
C PHE A 153 1.07 -5.20 13.04
N ARG A 154 -0.15 -5.32 13.59
CA ARG A 154 -0.34 -5.64 15.01
C ARG A 154 -1.66 -6.31 15.29
N GLY A 155 -1.81 -6.79 16.53
CA GLY A 155 -2.96 -7.56 16.97
C GLY A 155 -3.19 -8.77 16.06
N LEU A 156 -4.40 -8.90 15.54
CA LEU A 156 -4.77 -9.99 14.64
C LEU A 156 -4.10 -9.93 13.25
N LEU A 157 -3.62 -8.75 12.84
CA LEU A 157 -2.84 -8.58 11.60
C LEU A 157 -1.39 -9.03 11.77
N GLY A 158 -0.84 -8.86 12.98
CA GLY A 158 0.55 -9.12 13.34
C GLY A 158 0.85 -10.58 13.70
N GLN A 159 0.36 -11.55 12.91
CA GLN A 159 0.49 -12.96 13.28
C GLN A 159 1.93 -13.49 13.17
N PRO A 160 2.44 -14.18 14.21
CA PRO A 160 3.78 -14.73 14.22
C PRO A 160 3.78 -16.18 13.72
N SER A 161 3.67 -16.45 12.42
CA SER A 161 4.06 -17.77 11.90
C SER A 161 4.43 -17.78 10.42
N THR A 162 5.25 -18.77 10.05
CA THR A 162 6.13 -18.98 8.87
C THR A 162 5.58 -18.78 7.45
N VAL A 163 4.37 -18.27 7.27
CA VAL A 163 3.87 -17.83 5.95
C VAL A 163 3.21 -16.46 6.09
N ASP A 164 3.87 -15.46 5.50
CA ASP A 164 3.49 -14.05 5.35
C ASP A 164 2.11 -13.92 4.71
N SER A 165 1.08 -14.12 5.50
CA SER A 165 -0.29 -14.01 5.04
C SER A 165 -1.16 -13.51 6.16
N SER A 166 -1.88 -12.44 5.86
CA SER A 166 -2.69 -11.67 6.80
C SER A 166 -4.00 -12.43 7.03
N PHE A 167 -3.98 -13.47 7.85
CA PHE A 167 -5.14 -14.30 8.14
C PHE A 167 -5.26 -14.59 9.62
N GLU A 168 -6.50 -14.68 10.09
CA GLU A 168 -6.87 -14.49 11.49
C GLU A 168 -6.63 -15.69 12.42
N ARG A 169 -6.56 -16.93 11.91
CA ARG A 169 -6.19 -18.18 12.62
C ARG A 169 -5.71 -19.20 11.60
N LYS A 170 -4.76 -20.07 11.98
CA LYS A 170 -4.31 -21.20 11.16
C LYS A 170 -4.63 -22.49 11.91
N GLU A 171 -5.70 -23.15 11.52
CA GLU A 171 -6.01 -24.51 11.97
C GLU A 171 -5.68 -25.47 10.83
N ILE A 172 -4.82 -26.45 11.08
CA ILE A 172 -4.53 -27.51 10.11
C ILE A 172 -5.70 -28.50 10.18
N GLU A 173 -6.41 -28.63 9.09
CA GLU A 173 -7.45 -29.63 8.88
C GLU A 173 -6.99 -30.63 7.83
N ARG A 174 -7.56 -31.83 7.86
CA ARG A 174 -7.29 -32.87 6.87
C ARG A 174 -8.61 -33.35 6.31
N ASP A 175 -8.74 -33.38 4.99
CA ASP A 175 -9.82 -34.05 4.26
C ASP A 175 -9.24 -35.15 3.35
N GLU A 176 -10.10 -35.77 2.54
CA GLU A 176 -9.73 -36.80 1.56
C GLU A 176 -8.74 -36.31 0.50
N LYS A 177 -8.56 -34.98 0.34
CA LYS A 177 -7.67 -34.34 -0.65
C LYS A 177 -6.34 -33.90 -0.04
N GLY A 178 -6.20 -33.95 1.29
CA GLY A 178 -4.95 -33.69 1.99
C GLY A 178 -5.09 -32.70 3.14
N GLU A 179 -3.97 -32.10 3.53
CA GLU A 179 -3.95 -31.07 4.57
C GLU A 179 -4.32 -29.71 3.98
N PHE A 180 -5.19 -28.97 4.67
CA PHE A 180 -5.51 -27.59 4.33
C PHE A 180 -5.56 -26.74 5.59
N VAL A 181 -5.28 -25.44 5.44
CA VAL A 181 -5.31 -24.49 6.55
C VAL A 181 -6.63 -23.74 6.50
N ARG A 182 -7.48 -23.91 7.52
CA ARG A 182 -8.66 -23.07 7.69
C ARG A 182 -8.23 -21.70 8.19
N MET A 183 -8.64 -20.66 7.47
CA MET A 183 -8.27 -19.27 7.73
C MET A 183 -9.52 -18.40 7.83
N MET A 184 -9.64 -17.60 8.90
CA MET A 184 -10.69 -16.58 8.95
C MET A 184 -10.24 -15.32 8.16
N PRO A 185 -11.13 -14.74 7.33
CA PRO A 185 -10.79 -13.63 6.45
C PRO A 185 -10.79 -12.30 7.19
N ILE A 186 -9.76 -11.46 6.97
CA ILE A 186 -9.74 -10.09 7.49
C ILE A 186 -10.93 -9.30 6.93
N ARG A 187 -11.79 -8.83 7.83
CA ARG A 187 -12.89 -7.90 7.49
C ARG A 187 -12.42 -6.46 7.64
N LYS A 188 -12.44 -5.72 6.53
CA LYS A 188 -12.13 -4.28 6.55
C LYS A 188 -13.22 -3.49 7.28
N LYS A 189 -12.82 -2.64 8.21
CA LYS A 189 -13.69 -1.74 8.99
C LYS A 189 -13.57 -0.31 8.48
N ILE A 190 -14.68 0.42 8.44
CA ILE A 190 -14.72 1.83 8.05
C ILE A 190 -14.13 2.68 9.18
N LEU A 191 -13.33 3.68 8.82
CA LEU A 191 -12.81 4.67 9.77
C LEU A 191 -13.91 5.65 10.18
N PRO A 192 -14.01 6.05 11.47
CA PRO A 192 -14.91 7.12 11.88
C PRO A 192 -14.63 8.40 11.07
N SER A 193 -15.67 9.13 10.67
CA SER A 193 -15.54 10.30 9.79
C SER A 193 -14.57 11.35 10.34
N GLU A 194 -14.71 11.72 11.61
CA GLU A 194 -13.82 12.70 12.27
C GLU A 194 -12.35 12.24 12.24
N ARG A 195 -12.11 10.94 12.48
CA ARG A 195 -10.78 10.35 12.42
C ARG A 195 -10.26 10.34 10.98
N PHE A 196 -11.09 10.00 10.00
CA PHE A 196 -10.69 9.99 8.60
C PHE A 196 -10.31 11.38 8.09
N GLU A 197 -11.07 12.41 8.46
CA GLU A 197 -10.76 13.81 8.15
C GLU A 197 -9.47 14.27 8.85
N TYR A 198 -9.31 13.91 10.12
CA TYR A 198 -8.09 14.16 10.88
C TYR A 198 -6.86 13.56 10.19
N LEU A 199 -6.91 12.25 9.90
CA LEU A 199 -5.83 11.51 9.25
C LEU A 199 -5.52 12.09 7.87
N SER A 200 -6.54 12.45 7.09
CA SER A 200 -6.36 13.04 5.76
C SER A 200 -5.55 14.33 5.84
N ARG A 201 -5.92 15.27 6.71
CA ARG A 201 -5.19 16.53 6.89
C ARG A 201 -3.78 16.30 7.42
N LYS A 202 -3.62 15.44 8.43
CA LYS A 202 -2.31 15.16 9.02
C LYS A 202 -1.35 14.47 8.07
N LEU A 203 -1.83 13.55 7.25
CA LEU A 203 -0.99 12.93 6.22
C LEU A 203 -0.59 13.91 5.13
N ILE A 204 -1.49 14.81 4.71
CA ILE A 204 -1.16 15.88 3.75
C ILE A 204 -0.09 16.81 4.33
N GLU A 205 -0.20 17.20 5.60
CA GLU A 205 0.82 17.99 6.29
C GLU A 205 2.15 17.23 6.31
N LEU A 206 2.20 16.06 6.93
CA LEU A 206 3.42 15.32 7.20
C LEU A 206 4.15 14.80 5.95
N MET A 207 3.44 14.47 4.87
CA MET A 207 4.04 13.89 3.67
C MET A 207 4.48 14.92 2.63
N ASN A 208 4.08 16.19 2.77
CA ASN A 208 4.41 17.26 1.83
C ASN A 208 5.32 18.35 2.42
N HIS A 209 5.92 18.12 3.60
CA HIS A 209 6.97 18.98 4.14
C HIS A 209 8.33 18.63 3.47
N GLU A 210 8.89 19.62 2.77
CA GLU A 210 10.30 19.66 2.33
C GLU A 210 11.25 20.03 3.49
#